data_AF-A0A085UNV3-F1
#
_entry.id   AF-A0A085UNV3-F1
#
_cell.length_a   1.000
_cell.length_b   1.000
_cell.length_c   1.000
_cell.angle_alpha   90.00
_cell.angle_beta   90.00
_cell.angle_gamma   90.00
#
_symmetry.space_group_name_H-M   'P 1'
#
loop_
_entity.id
_entity.type
_entity.pdbx_description
1 polymer ?
#
loop_
_entity_poly.entity_id
_entity_poly.type
_entity_poly.pdbx_seq_one_letter_code
_entity_poly.pdbx_strand_id
1 'polypeptide(L)' 'MTSTSKWVNYDVARGRLLMQIGELDRLIDQEQSATAPNAVKVAALENAQDALIDQSDLLSADDLELTRRIAASSLSVPGL' A
#
# COMPACT_ATOMS: atom_id res chain seq x y z
N MET A 1 18.07 6.42 -17.36
CA MET A 1 16.62 6.67 -17.21
C MET A 1 16.35 8.13 -17.57
N THR A 2 15.34 8.43 -18.37
CA THR A 2 14.95 9.83 -18.63
C THR A 2 14.15 10.36 -17.45
N SER A 3 14.11 11.69 -17.26
CA SER A 3 13.26 12.32 -16.26
C SER A 3 11.79 11.89 -16.40
N THR A 4 11.32 11.60 -17.61
CA THR A 4 9.98 11.07 -17.86
C THR A 4 9.76 9.68 -17.24
N SER A 5 10.72 8.76 -17.39
CA SER A 5 10.57 7.39 -16.87
C SER A 5 10.55 7.33 -15.33
N LYS A 6 11.26 8.23 -14.63
CA LYS A 6 11.24 8.24 -13.16
C LYS A 6 9.89 8.68 -12.60
N TRP A 7 9.28 9.70 -13.21
CA TRP A 7 7.95 10.17 -12.82
C TRP A 7 6.86 9.15 -13.12
N VAL A 8 6.93 8.46 -14.27
CA VAL A 8 6.00 7.36 -14.58
C VAL A 8 6.08 6.24 -13.54
N ASN A 9 7.29 5.82 -13.15
CA ASN A 9 7.44 4.79 -12.12
C ASN A 9 6.95 5.26 -10.75
N TYR A 10 7.22 6.51 -10.39
CA TYR A 10 6.73 7.12 -9.17
C TYR A 10 5.20 7.16 -9.13
N ASP A 11 4.55 7.64 -10.19
CA ASP A 11 3.08 7.74 -10.26
C ASP A 11 2.42 6.37 -10.16
N VAL A 12 2.97 5.36 -10.85
CA VAL A 12 2.48 3.98 -10.76
C VAL A 12 2.68 3.41 -9.36
N ALA A 13 3.85 3.63 -8.75
CA ALA A 13 4.14 3.16 -7.40
C ALA A 13 3.21 3.81 -6.36
N ARG A 14 3.03 5.14 -6.44
CA ARG A 14 2.14 5.89 -5.56
C ARG A 14 0.68 5.45 -5.73
N GLY A 15 0.22 5.28 -6.96
CA GLY A 15 -1.14 4.80 -7.24
C GLY A 15 -1.39 3.41 -6.66
N ARG A 16 -0.39 2.51 -6.70
CA ARG A 16 -0.49 1.18 -6.10
C ARG A 16 -0.56 1.22 -4.58
N LEU A 17 0.29 2.03 -3.94
CA LEU A 17 0.26 2.19 -2.48
C LEU A 17 -1.10 2.72 -2.02
N LEU A 18 -1.62 3.78 -2.68
CA LEU A 18 -2.93 4.34 -2.35
C LEU A 18 -4.07 3.32 -2.53
N MET A 19 -4.01 2.49 -3.57
CA MET A 19 -5.01 1.44 -3.78
C MET A 19 -4.96 0.37 -2.67
N GLN A 20 -3.77 -0.03 -2.22
CA GLN A 20 -3.61 -0.99 -1.13
C GLN A 20 -4.05 -0.42 0.21
N ILE A 21 -3.73 0.85 0.49
CA ILE A 21 -4.19 1.56 1.70
C ILE A 21 -5.71 1.58 1.74
N GLY A 22 -6.37 1.95 0.63
CA GLY A 22 -7.83 1.98 0.55
C GLY A 22 -8.50 0.61 0.65
N GLU A 23 -7.84 -0.46 0.19
CA GLU A 23 -8.32 -1.83 0.42
C GLU A 23 -8.22 -2.22 1.89
N LEU A 24 -7.13 -1.85 2.57
CA LEU A 24 -6.99 -2.09 4.01
C LEU A 24 -8.02 -1.30 4.82
N ASP A 25 -8.29 -0.03 4.48
CA ASP A 25 -9.38 0.75 5.09
C ASP A 25 -10.71 -0.01 5.01
N ARG A 26 -11.05 -0.49 3.80
CA ARG A 26 -12.28 -1.26 3.57
C ARG A 26 -12.32 -2.55 4.41
N LEU A 27 -11.20 -3.27 4.51
CA LEU A 27 -11.13 -4.51 5.28
C LEU A 27 -11.23 -4.26 6.79
N ILE A 28 -10.63 -3.16 7.28
CA ILE A 28 -10.73 -2.71 8.67
C ILE A 28 -12.19 -2.37 8.98
N ASP A 29 -12.84 -1.55 8.15
CA ASP A 29 -14.26 -1.19 8.29
C ASP A 29 -15.16 -2.43 8.30
N GLN A 30 -14.89 -3.39 7.41
CA GLN A 30 -15.64 -4.64 7.34
C GLN A 30 -15.47 -5.50 8.60
N GLU A 31 -14.24 -5.62 9.12
CA GLU A 31 -13.96 -6.41 10.32
C GLU A 31 -14.54 -5.75 11.58
N GLN A 32 -14.44 -4.42 11.69
CA GLN A 32 -14.99 -3.66 12.81
C GLN A 32 -16.53 -3.64 12.83
N SER A 33 -17.17 -3.71 11.66
CA SER A 33 -18.64 -3.78 11.54
C SER A 33 -19.22 -5.20 11.65
N ALA A 34 -18.37 -6.23 11.77
CA ALA A 34 -18.82 -7.61 11.93
C ALA A 34 -19.57 -7.80 13.26
N THR A 35 -20.51 -8.75 13.30
CA THR A 35 -21.28 -9.09 14.52
C THR A 35 -20.39 -9.46 15.71
N ALA A 36 -19.20 -10.00 15.45
CA ALA A 36 -18.17 -10.29 16.44
C ALA A 36 -16.80 -9.89 15.88
N PRO A 37 -16.36 -8.64 16.08
CA PRO A 37 -15.09 -8.14 15.54
C PRO A 37 -13.88 -8.88 16.14
N ASN A 38 -12.91 -9.24 15.30
CA ASN A 38 -11.65 -9.80 15.76
C ASN A 38 -10.59 -8.70 15.95
N ALA A 39 -10.39 -8.28 17.19
CA ALA A 39 -9.41 -7.24 17.54
C ALA A 39 -7.98 -7.54 17.08
N VAL A 40 -7.56 -8.83 17.06
CA VAL A 40 -6.22 -9.22 16.58
C VAL A 40 -6.10 -9.00 15.08
N LYS A 41 -7.17 -9.31 14.33
CA LYS A 41 -7.22 -9.10 12.88
C LYS A 41 -7.26 -7.62 12.52
N VAL A 42 -8.06 -6.83 13.23
CA VAL A 42 -8.09 -5.36 13.06
C VAL A 42 -6.71 -4.76 13.29
N ALA A 43 -6.06 -5.09 14.41
CA ALA A 43 -4.71 -4.61 14.69
C ALA A 43 -3.69 -5.02 13.62
N ALA A 44 -3.78 -6.25 13.10
CA ALA A 44 -2.89 -6.70 12.01
C ALA A 44 -3.11 -5.90 10.71
N LEU A 45 -4.36 -5.59 10.37
CA LEU A 45 -4.71 -4.78 9.21
C LEU A 45 -4.25 -3.32 9.38
N GLU A 46 -4.45 -2.73 10.56
CA GLU A 46 -4.00 -1.38 10.90
C GLU A 46 -2.47 -1.27 10.83
N ASN A 47 -1.73 -2.22 11.41
CA ASN A 47 -0.26 -2.25 11.29
C ASN A 47 0.22 -2.39 9.83
N ALA A 48 -0.49 -3.17 9.01
CA ALA A 48 -0.17 -3.29 7.59
C ALA A 48 -0.44 -1.98 6.83
N GLN A 49 -1.47 -1.24 7.24
CA GLN A 49 -1.82 0.05 6.67
C GLN A 49 -0.78 1.11 7.03
N ASP A 50 -0.39 1.20 8.30
CA ASP A 50 0.68 2.09 8.77
C ASP A 50 1.98 1.85 7.98
N ALA A 51 2.37 0.59 7.79
CA ALA A 51 3.56 0.24 7.01
C ALA A 51 3.46 0.67 5.53
N LEU A 52 2.27 0.73 4.95
CA LEU A 52 2.07 1.24 3.59
C LEU A 52 2.04 2.77 3.54
N ILE A 53 1.51 3.42 4.57
CA ILE A 53 1.56 4.89 4.74
C ILE A 53 3.02 5.33 4.86
N ASP A 54 3.81 4.69 5.73
CA ASP A 54 5.25 4.94 5.88
C ASP A 54 5.99 4.78 4.54
N GLN A 55 5.68 3.71 3.78
CA GLN A 55 6.25 3.52 2.45
C GLN A 55 5.82 4.60 1.45
N SER A 56 4.60 5.14 1.55
CA SER A 56 4.12 6.23 0.72
C SER A 56 4.81 7.56 1.06
N ASP A 57 5.07 7.81 2.34
CA ASP A 57 5.74 9.03 2.81
C ASP A 57 7.22 9.04 2.43
N LEU A 58 7.85 7.86 2.42
CA LEU A 58 9.23 7.69 1.98
C LEU A 58 9.37 7.55 0.46
N LEU A 59 8.27 7.47 -0.29
CA LEU A 59 8.33 7.32 -1.75
C LEU A 59 8.88 8.58 -2.39
N SER A 60 10.00 8.45 -3.10
CA SER A 60 10.62 9.53 -3.86
C SER A 60 10.80 9.13 -5.32
N ALA A 61 10.53 10.05 -6.24
CA ALA A 61 10.78 9.85 -7.66
C ALA A 61 12.27 9.67 -8.00
N ASP A 62 13.16 10.08 -7.10
CA ASP A 62 14.61 9.90 -7.26
C ASP A 62 15.09 8.53 -6.73
N ASP A 63 14.26 7.83 -5.95
CA ASP A 63 14.51 6.45 -5.51
C ASP A 63 14.03 5.45 -6.56
N LEU A 64 14.80 5.36 -7.64
CA LEU A 64 14.47 4.61 -8.85
C LEU A 64 14.29 3.11 -8.59
N GLU A 65 15.04 2.54 -7.67
CA GLU A 65 14.95 1.11 -7.33
C GLU A 65 13.67 0.81 -6.54
N LEU A 66 13.36 1.63 -5.55
CA LEU A 66 12.15 1.49 -4.73
C LEU A 66 10.89 1.70 -5.56
N THR A 67 10.83 2.80 -6.31
CA THR A 67 9.69 3.10 -7.21
C THR A 67 9.48 2.02 -8.25
N ARG A 68 10.56 1.49 -8.85
CA ARG A 68 10.46 0.38 -9.82
C ARG A 68 9.98 -0.90 -9.16
N ARG A 69 10.48 -1.24 -7.97
CA ARG A 69 10.06 -2.43 -7.23
C ARG A 69 8.58 -2.39 -6.91
N ILE A 70 8.09 -1.28 -6.35
CA ILE A 70 6.66 -1.09 -6.04
C ILE A 70 5.81 -1.08 -7.31
N ALA A 71 6.26 -0.39 -8.36
CA ALA A 71 5.59 -0.36 -9.66
C ALA A 71 5.64 -1.71 -10.40
N ALA A 72 6.51 -2.65 -10.01
CA ALA A 72 6.58 -4.01 -10.54
C ALA A 72 5.81 -5.01 -9.67
N SER A 73 5.71 -4.78 -8.36
CA SER A 73 4.97 -5.63 -7.42
C SER A 73 3.50 -5.74 -7.80
N SER A 74 3.12 -6.87 -8.41
CA SER A 74 1.72 -7.22 -8.67
C SER A 74 0.93 -7.19 -7.37
N LEU A 75 -0.31 -6.67 -7.42
CA LEU A 75 -1.24 -6.71 -6.29
C LEU A 75 -1.29 -8.15 -5.75
N SER A 76 -0.69 -8.34 -4.59
CA SER A 76 -0.81 -9.55 -3.81
C SER A 76 -0.82 -9.09 -2.38
N VAL A 77 -2.02 -8.78 -1.87
CA VAL A 77 -2.25 -8.80 -0.44
C VAL A 77 -2.03 -10.26 -0.04
N PRO A 78 -0.95 -10.62 0.67
CA PRO A 78 -0.71 -12.00 1.04
C PRO A 78 -1.74 -12.36 2.11
N GLY A 79 -2.60 -13.35 1.84
CA GLY A 79 -3.39 -14.01 2.88
C GLY A 79 -4.88 -13.67 2.97
N LEU A 80 -5.57 -13.50 1.83
CA LEU A 80 -6.99 -13.88 1.74
C LEU A 80 -7.11 -15.20 0.99
#